data_AF-A0A3P0NBM4-F1
#
_entry.id   AF-A0A3P0NBM4-F1
#
_cell.length_a   1.000
_cell.length_b   1.000
_cell.length_c   1.000
_cell.angle_alpha   90.00
_cell.angle_beta   90.00
_cell.angle_gamma   90.00
#
_symmetry.space_group_name_H-M   'P 1'
#
loop_
_entity.id
_entity.type
_entity.pdbx_description
1 polymer ?
#
loop_
_entity_poly.entity_id
_entity_poly.type
_entity_poly.pdbx_seq_one_letter_code
_entity_poly.pdbx_strand_id
1 'polypeptide(L)'
;MTNAVESTVNADSKRDHTPLADFDAEIAACLEASHLTTETNRFFVEAKAVKSIEPLAALGIAHGWREITKAFMFTSLAGLGLMASQADAEAHPNTNLLTAIQTVFQVIGDDLSNVMSVFKEVAPAGPAGMHYAWWESAIVDPLKATLGDGANDTSNLLGPGGKRLIENMRQLAHDPLGAAVQLRVVEAIALDITVAFKRVFSRVDVDGGRLFSRPEHFQWMDSHIHAEVEHHKAVSDDDTGTTAIADTAEKQARMLHLTRTYAAYWNIALNEFADFLHLSGARAPVAAAA
;
A
#
# COMPACT_ATOMS: atom_id res chain seq x y z
N MET A 1 20.90 29.43 58.57
CA MET A 1 21.60 30.07 57.43
C MET A 1 21.79 29.00 56.38
N THR A 2 20.90 29.00 55.39
CA THR A 2 20.78 28.01 54.31
C THR A 2 21.58 28.50 53.12
N ASN A 3 22.58 27.72 52.69
CA ASN A 3 23.33 28.00 51.47
C ASN A 3 22.56 27.47 50.27
N ALA A 4 22.14 28.39 49.42
CA ALA A 4 21.52 28.14 48.13
C ALA A 4 22.59 27.71 47.12
N VAL A 5 22.30 26.64 46.38
CA VAL A 5 23.05 26.19 45.21
C VAL A 5 22.49 26.97 44.02
N GLU A 6 23.28 27.90 43.48
CA GLU A 6 22.98 28.56 42.20
C GLU A 6 23.26 27.57 41.06
N SER A 7 22.17 27.08 40.47
CA SER A 7 22.14 26.41 39.17
C SER A 7 21.94 27.47 38.09
N THR A 8 23.01 27.96 37.49
CA THR A 8 22.92 28.75 36.25
C THR A 8 22.93 27.81 35.05
N VAL A 9 21.73 27.71 34.48
CA VAL A 9 21.35 26.97 33.27
C VAL A 9 22.23 27.41 32.10
N ASN A 10 22.85 26.43 31.44
CA ASN A 10 23.47 26.59 30.12
C ASN A 10 22.41 27.06 29.13
N ALA A 11 22.62 28.25 28.58
CA ALA A 11 22.00 28.67 27.35
C ALA A 11 22.62 27.85 26.22
N ASP A 12 21.87 26.90 25.64
CA ASP A 12 22.12 26.50 24.25
C ASP A 12 20.93 25.80 23.58
N SER A 13 20.76 26.16 22.31
CA SER A 13 19.84 25.67 21.28
C SER A 13 18.33 25.72 21.58
N LYS A 14 17.69 26.83 21.17
CA LYS A 14 16.35 26.74 20.58
C LYS A 14 16.49 25.87 19.33
N ARG A 15 16.10 24.60 19.41
CA ARG A 15 15.88 23.78 18.22
C ARG A 15 14.68 24.37 17.49
N ASP A 16 14.90 24.84 16.27
CA ASP A 16 13.83 25.12 15.31
C ASP A 16 13.14 23.79 14.99
N HIS A 17 12.18 23.41 15.83
CA HIS A 17 11.27 22.32 15.54
C HIS A 17 10.13 22.90 14.71
N THR A 18 10.17 22.69 13.39
CA THR A 18 8.95 22.76 12.58
C THR A 18 7.94 21.79 13.21
N PRO A 19 6.73 22.23 13.58
CA PRO A 19 5.72 21.36 14.18
C PRO A 19 5.43 20.15 13.27
N LEU A 20 5.28 18.94 13.85
CA LEU A 20 4.97 17.72 13.11
C LEU A 20 3.69 17.84 12.25
N ALA A 21 2.71 18.61 12.73
CA ALA A 21 1.47 18.90 11.99
C ALA A 21 1.71 19.59 10.63
N ASP A 22 2.78 20.39 10.49
CA ASP A 22 3.13 21.01 9.21
C ASP A 22 3.75 19.97 8.26
N PHE A 23 4.49 19.00 8.80
CA PHE A 23 5.18 17.98 8.00
C PHE A 23 4.23 16.93 7.39
N ASP A 24 3.21 16.50 8.11
CA ASP A 24 2.20 15.59 7.55
C ASP A 24 1.36 16.25 6.44
N ALA A 25 1.12 17.57 6.56
CA ALA A 25 0.50 18.34 5.48
C ALA A 25 1.39 18.41 4.23
N GLU A 26 2.71 18.51 4.39
CA GLU A 26 3.66 18.45 3.27
C GLU A 26 3.67 17.06 2.60
N ILE A 27 3.55 15.98 3.36
CA ILE A 27 3.40 14.62 2.83
C ILE A 27 2.10 14.51 2.03
N ALA A 28 0.98 14.99 2.56
CA ALA A 28 -0.30 15.02 1.84
C ALA A 28 -0.21 15.84 0.54
N ALA A 29 0.48 16.99 0.58
CA ALA A 29 0.73 17.80 -0.61
C ALA A 29 1.57 17.07 -1.67
N CYS A 30 2.49 16.17 -1.26
CA CYS A 30 3.23 15.32 -2.19
C CYS A 30 2.32 14.32 -2.92
N LEU A 31 1.32 13.77 -2.23
CA LEU A 31 0.34 12.85 -2.84
C LEU A 31 -0.53 13.57 -3.86
N GLU A 32 -1.07 14.73 -3.49
CA GLU A 32 -1.89 15.56 -4.39
C GLU A 32 -1.09 16.02 -5.62
N ALA A 33 0.13 16.52 -5.42
CA ALA A 33 1.02 16.92 -6.53
C ALA A 33 1.41 15.75 -7.45
N SER A 34 1.34 14.51 -6.96
CA SER A 34 1.59 13.30 -7.74
C SER A 34 0.33 12.74 -8.41
N HIS A 35 -0.82 13.41 -8.27
CA HIS A 35 -2.13 12.94 -8.70
C HIS A 35 -2.51 11.56 -8.11
N LEU A 36 -2.19 11.37 -6.83
CA LEU A 36 -2.47 10.15 -6.08
C LEU A 36 -3.52 10.40 -4.99
N THR A 37 -4.66 10.95 -5.40
CA THR A 37 -5.85 11.15 -4.55
C THR A 37 -7.11 10.64 -5.26
N THR A 38 -8.18 10.38 -4.50
CA THR A 38 -9.47 9.85 -5.00
C THR A 38 -10.07 10.66 -6.16
N GLU A 39 -9.80 11.96 -6.17
CA GLU A 39 -10.30 12.93 -7.14
C GLU A 39 -9.38 13.10 -8.36
N THR A 40 -8.08 12.82 -8.21
CA THR A 40 -7.08 13.15 -9.23
C THR A 40 -6.51 11.93 -9.95
N ASN A 41 -6.42 10.78 -9.28
CA ASN A 41 -5.90 9.58 -9.91
C ASN A 41 -6.91 9.01 -10.91
N ARG A 42 -6.44 8.74 -12.13
CA ARG A 42 -7.31 8.33 -13.24
C ARG A 42 -8.05 7.03 -12.95
N PHE A 43 -7.39 6.04 -12.34
CA PHE A 43 -8.04 4.77 -12.01
C PHE A 43 -9.18 4.94 -11.01
N PHE A 44 -8.96 5.72 -9.94
CA PHE A 44 -10.00 5.97 -8.93
C PHE A 44 -11.20 6.72 -9.52
N VAL A 45 -10.95 7.68 -10.40
CA VAL A 45 -12.00 8.43 -11.11
C VAL A 45 -12.78 7.52 -12.05
N GLU A 46 -12.10 6.76 -12.89
CA GLU A 46 -12.72 5.95 -13.95
C GLU A 46 -13.41 4.70 -13.40
N ALA A 47 -12.91 4.10 -12.33
CA ALA A 47 -13.56 2.98 -11.64
C ALA A 47 -15.01 3.30 -11.21
N LYS A 48 -15.34 4.58 -10.96
CA LYS A 48 -16.71 5.03 -10.64
C LYS A 48 -17.69 4.86 -11.81
N ALA A 49 -17.18 4.89 -13.04
CA ALA A 49 -17.98 4.87 -14.27
C ALA A 49 -18.05 3.50 -14.95
N VAL A 50 -17.32 2.49 -14.44
CA VAL A 50 -17.27 1.14 -15.02
C VAL A 50 -18.66 0.50 -14.97
N LYS A 51 -19.20 0.17 -16.15
CA LYS A 51 -20.48 -0.54 -16.30
C LYS A 51 -20.30 -2.04 -16.50
N SER A 52 -19.18 -2.40 -17.12
CA SER A 52 -18.78 -3.75 -17.51
C SER A 52 -17.28 -3.73 -17.76
N ILE A 53 -16.60 -4.84 -17.47
CA ILE A 53 -15.20 -5.09 -17.83
C ILE A 53 -15.04 -6.55 -18.25
N GLU A 54 -14.24 -6.78 -19.28
CA GLU A 54 -13.94 -8.13 -19.78
C GLU A 54 -12.99 -8.87 -18.82
N PRO A 55 -13.06 -10.22 -18.73
CA PRO A 55 -12.26 -10.98 -17.78
C PRO A 55 -10.75 -10.82 -17.97
N LEU A 56 -10.26 -10.71 -19.22
CA LEU A 56 -8.82 -10.52 -19.49
C LEU A 56 -8.31 -9.16 -18.98
N ALA A 57 -9.10 -8.11 -19.16
CA ALA A 57 -8.79 -6.78 -18.65
C ALA A 57 -8.79 -6.77 -17.11
N ALA A 58 -9.79 -7.40 -16.50
CA ALA A 58 -9.86 -7.58 -15.05
C ALA A 58 -8.68 -8.40 -14.51
N LEU A 59 -8.23 -9.44 -15.23
CA LEU A 59 -7.05 -10.23 -14.87
C LEU A 59 -5.77 -9.38 -14.91
N GLY A 60 -5.63 -8.46 -15.87
CA GLY A 60 -4.52 -7.52 -15.93
C GLY A 60 -4.39 -6.68 -14.65
N ILE A 61 -5.52 -6.11 -14.20
CA ILE A 61 -5.59 -5.35 -12.94
C ILE A 61 -5.30 -6.26 -11.74
N ALA A 62 -5.98 -7.41 -11.66
CA ALA A 62 -5.87 -8.32 -10.53
C ALA A 62 -4.44 -8.85 -10.36
N HIS A 63 -3.79 -9.24 -11.46
CA HIS A 63 -2.42 -9.71 -11.45
C HIS A 63 -1.43 -8.58 -11.12
N GLY A 64 -1.62 -7.39 -11.70
CA GLY A 64 -0.80 -6.22 -11.40
C GLY A 64 -0.83 -5.88 -9.91
N TRP A 65 -2.03 -5.82 -9.32
CA TRP A 65 -2.19 -5.60 -7.88
C TRP A 65 -1.50 -6.69 -7.07
N ARG A 66 -1.72 -7.96 -7.40
CA ARG A 66 -1.09 -9.09 -6.71
C ARG A 66 0.43 -8.95 -6.64
N GLU A 67 1.09 -8.62 -7.75
CA GLU A 67 2.55 -8.45 -7.79
C GLU A 67 3.01 -7.25 -6.94
N ILE A 68 2.27 -6.14 -7.01
CA ILE A 68 2.55 -4.92 -6.22
C ILE A 68 2.38 -5.19 -4.72
N THR A 69 1.28 -5.81 -4.28
CA THR A 69 1.02 -6.12 -2.86
C THR A 69 2.03 -7.12 -2.32
N LYS A 70 2.40 -8.14 -3.11
CA LYS A 70 3.46 -9.07 -2.72
C LYS A 70 4.79 -8.33 -2.51
N ALA A 71 5.17 -7.45 -3.44
CA ALA A 71 6.39 -6.67 -3.32
C ALA A 71 6.35 -5.81 -2.06
N PHE A 72 5.32 -4.99 -1.89
CA PHE A 72 5.09 -4.13 -0.72
C PHE A 72 5.25 -4.89 0.60
N MET A 73 4.60 -6.04 0.75
CA MET A 73 4.67 -6.85 1.97
C MET A 73 6.11 -7.24 2.32
N PHE A 74 6.85 -7.80 1.35
CA PHE A 74 8.21 -8.29 1.61
C PHE A 74 9.25 -7.16 1.69
N THR A 75 9.07 -6.05 0.98
CA THR A 75 9.97 -4.89 1.07
C THR A 75 9.74 -4.11 2.36
N SER A 76 8.50 -4.04 2.86
CA SER A 76 8.20 -3.47 4.19
C SER A 76 8.76 -4.33 5.31
N LEU A 77 8.67 -5.66 5.22
CA LEU A 77 9.35 -6.58 6.15
C LEU A 77 10.88 -6.39 6.15
N ALA A 78 11.49 -6.27 4.97
CA ALA A 78 12.92 -6.02 4.86
C ALA A 78 13.32 -4.67 5.49
N GLY A 79 12.53 -3.62 5.24
CA GLY A 79 12.72 -2.31 5.86
C GLY A 79 12.52 -2.32 7.39
N LEU A 80 11.57 -3.11 7.90
CA LEU A 80 11.42 -3.35 9.34
C LEU A 80 12.68 -3.99 9.94
N GLY A 81 13.27 -4.98 9.24
CA GLY A 81 14.54 -5.58 9.64
C GLY A 81 15.70 -4.58 9.68
N LEU A 82 15.73 -3.63 8.74
CA LEU A 82 16.71 -2.52 8.74
C LEU A 82 16.51 -1.60 9.95
N MET A 83 15.27 -1.19 10.23
CA MET A 83 14.94 -0.37 11.41
C MET A 83 15.31 -1.08 12.72
N ALA A 84 15.00 -2.37 12.83
CA ALA A 84 15.38 -3.18 13.98
C ALA A 84 16.90 -3.28 14.16
N SER A 85 17.64 -3.46 13.07
CA SER A 85 19.12 -3.49 13.11
C SER A 85 19.70 -2.14 13.54
N GLN A 86 19.08 -1.03 13.14
CA GLN A 86 19.48 0.30 13.61
C GLN A 86 19.21 0.46 15.11
N ALA A 87 18.03 0.05 15.58
CA ALA A 87 17.69 0.13 16.99
C ALA A 87 18.65 -0.71 17.85
N ASP A 88 19.00 -1.93 17.42
CA ASP A 88 19.96 -2.78 18.14
C ASP A 88 21.36 -2.14 18.27
N ALA A 89 21.79 -1.38 17.26
CA ALA A 89 23.08 -0.68 17.28
C ALA A 89 23.11 0.56 18.19
N GLU A 90 21.95 1.12 18.56
CA GLU A 90 21.83 2.30 19.41
C GLU A 90 21.82 1.90 20.90
N ALA A 91 22.70 2.49 21.73
CA ALA A 91 22.73 2.22 23.17
C ALA A 91 21.39 2.59 23.87
N HIS A 92 20.71 3.62 23.35
CA HIS A 92 19.39 4.04 23.75
C HIS A 92 18.60 4.41 22.48
N PRO A 93 17.83 3.46 21.91
CA PRO A 93 17.12 3.70 20.65
C PRO A 93 16.15 4.87 20.78
N ASN A 94 16.09 5.69 19.73
CA ASN A 94 15.13 6.79 19.67
C ASN A 94 13.68 6.28 19.78
N THR A 95 12.87 6.88 20.66
CA THR A 95 11.45 6.54 20.83
C THR A 95 10.67 6.60 19.51
N ASN A 96 10.95 7.57 18.63
CA ASN A 96 10.28 7.68 17.34
C ASN A 96 10.61 6.50 16.41
N LEU A 97 11.84 5.97 16.47
CA LEU A 97 12.23 4.76 15.76
C LEU A 97 11.49 3.54 16.32
N LEU A 98 11.38 3.42 17.64
CA LEU A 98 10.67 2.32 18.30
C LEU A 98 9.16 2.36 17.98
N THR A 99 8.54 3.54 17.99
CA THR A 99 7.15 3.73 17.57
C THR A 99 6.96 3.33 16.12
N ALA A 100 7.83 3.77 15.21
CA ALA A 100 7.77 3.38 13.80
C ALA A 100 7.91 1.86 13.60
N ILE A 101 8.82 1.20 14.33
CA ILE A 101 8.97 -0.26 14.33
C ILE A 101 7.66 -0.93 14.77
N GLN A 102 7.03 -0.44 15.85
CA GLN A 102 5.78 -0.99 16.35
C GLN A 102 4.65 -0.83 15.32
N THR A 103 4.48 0.35 14.74
CA THR A 103 3.45 0.63 13.74
C THR A 103 3.67 -0.23 12.49
N VAL A 104 4.90 -0.32 11.99
CA VAL A 104 5.22 -1.17 10.82
C VAL A 104 4.96 -2.65 11.13
N PHE A 105 5.35 -3.13 12.32
CA PHE A 105 5.09 -4.50 12.74
C PHE A 105 3.60 -4.81 12.84
N GLN A 106 2.78 -3.88 13.34
CA GLN A 106 1.33 -4.06 13.44
C GLN A 106 0.71 -4.19 12.05
N VAL A 107 0.91 -3.19 11.18
CA VAL A 107 0.33 -3.17 9.82
C VAL A 107 0.78 -4.39 9.01
N ILE A 108 2.07 -4.72 9.02
CA ILE A 108 2.57 -5.89 8.28
C ILE A 108 2.16 -7.22 8.95
N GLY A 109 2.00 -7.22 10.27
CA GLY A 109 1.45 -8.35 11.01
C GLY A 109 0.00 -8.62 10.63
N ASP A 110 -0.78 -7.57 10.42
CA ASP A 110 -2.14 -7.64 9.88
C ASP A 110 -2.12 -8.25 8.48
N ASP A 111 -1.28 -7.75 7.58
CA ASP A 111 -1.15 -8.25 6.21
C ASP A 111 -0.70 -9.73 6.11
N LEU A 112 0.14 -10.19 7.05
CA LEU A 112 0.72 -11.54 7.03
C LEU A 112 -0.11 -12.58 7.77
N SER A 113 -0.68 -12.18 8.90
CA SER A 113 -1.24 -13.10 9.89
C SER A 113 -2.63 -12.70 10.35
N ASN A 114 -3.25 -11.71 9.70
CA ASN A 114 -4.61 -11.27 9.99
C ASN A 114 -4.73 -10.91 11.49
N VAL A 115 -3.84 -10.06 12.03
CA VAL A 115 -3.82 -9.76 13.46
C VAL A 115 -5.06 -8.95 13.90
N MET A 116 -5.63 -8.11 13.03
CA MET A 116 -6.94 -7.48 13.23
C MET A 116 -8.07 -8.49 13.35
N SER A 117 -9.05 -8.21 14.21
CA SER A 117 -10.24 -9.05 14.38
C SER A 117 -11.02 -9.24 13.09
N VAL A 118 -11.22 -8.17 12.30
CA VAL A 118 -12.00 -8.25 11.06
C VAL A 118 -11.42 -9.26 10.07
N PHE A 119 -10.09 -9.34 9.95
CA PHE A 119 -9.46 -10.32 9.07
C PHE A 119 -9.51 -11.73 9.65
N LYS A 120 -9.34 -11.91 10.98
CA LYS A 120 -9.45 -13.23 11.64
C LYS A 120 -10.78 -13.93 11.39
N GLU A 121 -11.85 -13.17 11.20
CA GLU A 121 -13.20 -13.71 11.03
C GLU A 121 -13.44 -14.31 9.64
N VAL A 122 -12.70 -13.86 8.62
CA VAL A 122 -12.98 -14.20 7.21
C VAL A 122 -11.79 -14.73 6.43
N ALA A 123 -10.57 -14.38 6.82
CA ALA A 123 -9.37 -14.77 6.09
C ALA A 123 -9.06 -16.26 6.31
N PRO A 124 -8.55 -16.98 5.29
CA PRO A 124 -8.05 -18.33 5.47
C PRO A 124 -6.97 -18.39 6.56
N ALA A 125 -6.90 -19.50 7.30
CA ALA A 125 -5.84 -19.70 8.29
C ALA A 125 -4.48 -19.96 7.63
N GLY A 126 -3.41 -19.56 8.31
CA GLY A 126 -2.03 -19.81 7.87
C GLY A 126 -1.63 -19.01 6.62
N PRO A 127 -0.65 -19.48 5.84
CA PRO A 127 -0.10 -18.72 4.71
C PRO A 127 -1.11 -18.36 3.61
N ALA A 128 -2.21 -19.10 3.50
CA ALA A 128 -3.29 -18.80 2.55
C ALA A 128 -4.04 -17.51 2.91
N GLY A 129 -3.98 -17.07 4.17
CA GLY A 129 -4.56 -15.83 4.66
C GLY A 129 -3.72 -14.59 4.42
N MET A 130 -2.46 -14.73 3.99
CA MET A 130 -1.62 -13.57 3.66
C MET A 130 -2.28 -12.76 2.54
N HIS A 131 -2.31 -11.45 2.65
CA HIS A 131 -3.14 -10.60 1.78
C HIS A 131 -2.98 -10.86 0.27
N TYR A 132 -1.74 -10.95 -0.24
CA TYR A 132 -1.51 -11.23 -1.66
C TYR A 132 -1.92 -12.67 -2.07
N ALA A 133 -1.83 -13.64 -1.16
CA ALA A 133 -2.22 -15.03 -1.40
C ALA A 133 -3.74 -15.20 -1.34
N TRP A 134 -4.39 -14.54 -0.39
CA TRP A 134 -5.84 -14.49 -0.32
C TRP A 134 -6.40 -13.79 -1.56
N TRP A 135 -5.81 -12.68 -2.02
CA TRP A 135 -6.16 -12.04 -3.29
C TRP A 135 -5.98 -12.95 -4.51
N GLU A 136 -4.86 -13.69 -4.59
CA GLU A 136 -4.64 -14.66 -5.68
C GLU A 136 -5.81 -15.65 -5.73
N SER A 137 -6.13 -16.30 -4.60
CA SER A 137 -7.18 -17.32 -4.55
C SER A 137 -8.59 -16.77 -4.76
N ALA A 138 -8.88 -15.55 -4.29
CA ALA A 138 -10.23 -14.97 -4.32
C ALA A 138 -10.56 -14.26 -5.63
N ILE A 139 -9.55 -13.70 -6.32
CA ILE A 139 -9.76 -12.84 -7.50
C ILE A 139 -8.99 -13.35 -8.72
N VAL A 140 -7.68 -13.61 -8.60
CA VAL A 140 -6.84 -13.98 -9.75
C VAL A 140 -7.19 -15.37 -10.28
N ASP A 141 -7.29 -16.37 -9.40
CA ASP A 141 -7.56 -17.75 -9.79
C ASP A 141 -8.94 -17.92 -10.45
N PRO A 142 -10.04 -17.33 -9.96
CA PRO A 142 -11.33 -17.35 -10.66
C PRO A 142 -11.27 -16.73 -12.07
N LEU A 143 -10.49 -15.66 -12.25
CA LEU A 143 -10.31 -15.03 -13.56
C LEU A 143 -9.51 -15.93 -14.52
N LYS A 144 -8.42 -16.54 -14.04
CA LYS A 144 -7.64 -17.52 -14.82
C LYS A 144 -8.49 -18.73 -15.21
N ALA A 145 -9.25 -19.29 -14.26
CA ALA A 145 -10.14 -20.41 -14.51
C ALA A 145 -11.20 -20.10 -15.58
N THR A 146 -11.71 -18.86 -15.60
CA THR A 146 -12.67 -18.40 -16.61
C THR A 146 -12.05 -18.27 -18.00
N LEU A 147 -10.81 -17.79 -18.09
CA LEU A 147 -10.12 -17.54 -19.36
C LEU A 147 -9.45 -18.81 -19.93
N GLY A 148 -9.24 -19.83 -19.11
CA GLY A 148 -8.58 -21.09 -19.48
C GLY A 148 -7.05 -21.02 -19.54
N ASP A 149 -6.43 -22.08 -20.05
CA ASP A 149 -4.97 -22.31 -19.95
C ASP A 149 -4.10 -21.16 -20.52
N GLY A 150 -4.59 -20.44 -21.53
CA GLY A 150 -3.88 -19.30 -22.12
C GLY A 150 -3.69 -18.11 -21.17
N ALA A 151 -4.47 -18.03 -20.08
CA ALA A 151 -4.36 -16.99 -19.07
C ALA A 151 -3.36 -17.30 -17.95
N ASN A 152 -2.75 -18.48 -17.97
CA ASN A 152 -1.68 -18.83 -17.03
C ASN A 152 -0.37 -18.09 -17.33
N ASP A 153 -0.16 -17.65 -18.58
CA ASP A 153 0.95 -16.77 -18.92
C ASP A 153 0.61 -15.31 -18.60
N THR A 154 1.15 -14.83 -17.48
CA THR A 154 0.96 -13.46 -17.00
C THR A 154 2.18 -12.57 -17.24
N SER A 155 3.18 -13.02 -17.99
CA SER A 155 4.47 -12.33 -18.14
C SER A 155 4.33 -10.89 -18.67
N ASN A 156 3.27 -10.64 -19.44
CA ASN A 156 2.98 -9.37 -20.11
C ASN A 156 1.88 -8.56 -19.43
N LEU A 157 1.31 -9.04 -18.32
CA LEU A 157 0.22 -8.34 -17.62
C LEU A 157 0.72 -7.25 -16.67
N LEU A 158 1.94 -7.37 -16.14
CA LEU A 158 2.55 -6.31 -15.35
C LEU A 158 3.21 -5.27 -16.27
N GLY A 159 2.62 -4.08 -16.31
CA GLY A 159 3.10 -2.95 -17.08
C GLY A 159 4.45 -2.37 -16.58
N PRO A 160 5.10 -1.51 -17.40
CA PRO A 160 6.34 -0.84 -17.01
C PRO A 160 6.21 0.02 -15.75
N GLY A 161 5.06 0.64 -15.50
CA GLY A 161 4.73 1.38 -14.29
C GLY A 161 4.77 0.51 -13.05
N GLY A 162 4.01 -0.59 -13.06
CA GLY A 162 4.04 -1.60 -11.99
C GLY A 162 5.45 -2.14 -11.73
N LYS A 163 6.22 -2.44 -12.79
CA LYS A 163 7.62 -2.88 -12.65
C LYS A 163 8.52 -1.82 -11.99
N ARG A 164 8.37 -0.54 -12.36
CA ARG A 164 9.13 0.57 -11.76
C ARG A 164 8.74 0.80 -10.31
N LEU A 165 7.46 0.68 -9.96
CA LEU A 165 7.00 0.78 -8.58
C LEU A 165 7.63 -0.31 -7.72
N ILE A 166 7.59 -1.58 -8.16
CA ILE A 166 8.20 -2.71 -7.45
C ILE A 166 9.72 -2.52 -7.29
N GLU A 167 10.39 -2.02 -8.33
CA GLU A 167 11.82 -1.73 -8.24
C GLU A 167 12.11 -0.61 -7.23
N ASN A 168 11.29 0.43 -7.18
CA ASN A 168 11.42 1.48 -6.18
C ASN A 168 11.13 0.97 -4.76
N MET A 169 10.17 0.06 -4.56
CA MET A 169 9.94 -0.60 -3.26
C MET A 169 11.18 -1.37 -2.79
N ARG A 170 11.88 -2.06 -3.70
CA ARG A 170 13.13 -2.77 -3.37
C ARG A 170 14.24 -1.79 -2.99
N GLN A 171 14.31 -0.63 -3.62
CA GLN A 171 15.25 0.42 -3.22
C GLN A 171 14.89 0.99 -1.84
N LEU A 172 13.60 1.23 -1.58
CA LEU A 172 13.12 1.69 -0.27
C LEU A 172 13.39 0.67 0.85
N ALA A 173 13.39 -0.63 0.56
CA ALA A 173 13.75 -1.67 1.54
C ALA A 173 15.17 -1.52 2.12
N HIS A 174 16.04 -0.74 1.45
CA HIS A 174 17.40 -0.46 1.88
C HIS A 174 17.60 0.96 2.44
N ASP A 175 16.53 1.77 2.52
CA ASP A 175 16.57 3.10 3.10
C ASP A 175 16.00 3.09 4.53
N PRO A 176 16.66 3.70 5.53
CA PRO A 176 16.16 3.75 6.91
C PRO A 176 14.75 4.34 7.08
N LEU A 177 14.31 5.20 6.15
CA LEU A 177 12.97 5.79 6.14
C LEU A 177 12.01 5.04 5.21
N GLY A 178 12.49 4.03 4.49
CA GLY A 178 11.76 3.43 3.37
C GLY A 178 10.53 2.62 3.77
N ALA A 179 10.54 1.91 4.90
CA ALA A 179 9.34 1.24 5.40
C ALA A 179 8.27 2.28 5.83
N ALA A 180 8.68 3.35 6.51
CA ALA A 180 7.78 4.44 6.91
C ALA A 180 7.13 5.10 5.69
N VAL A 181 7.91 5.41 4.65
CA VAL A 181 7.41 5.96 3.38
C VAL A 181 6.44 4.98 2.69
N GLN A 182 6.80 3.70 2.63
CA GLN A 182 5.96 2.69 1.99
C GLN A 182 4.59 2.61 2.66
N LEU A 183 4.55 2.51 3.98
CA LEU A 183 3.30 2.45 4.74
C LEU A 183 2.52 3.76 4.60
N ARG A 184 3.15 4.92 4.84
CA ARG A 184 2.46 6.21 4.83
C ARG A 184 1.74 6.49 3.51
N VAL A 185 2.32 6.10 2.38
CA VAL A 185 1.73 6.28 1.05
C VAL A 185 0.67 5.22 0.75
N VAL A 186 0.91 3.95 1.09
CA VAL A 186 -0.06 2.87 0.82
C VAL A 186 -1.34 3.06 1.65
N GLU A 187 -1.21 3.39 2.92
CA GLU A 187 -2.34 3.67 3.81
C GLU A 187 -3.19 4.84 3.30
N ALA A 188 -2.56 5.85 2.72
CA ALA A 188 -3.27 6.99 2.14
C ALA A 188 -4.14 6.64 0.93
N ILE A 189 -3.94 5.47 0.30
CA ILE A 189 -4.71 5.03 -0.86
C ILE A 189 -5.46 3.71 -0.62
N ALA A 190 -5.26 3.05 0.52
CA ALA A 190 -5.73 1.70 0.79
C ALA A 190 -7.26 1.59 0.70
N LEU A 191 -7.98 2.55 1.30
CA LEU A 191 -9.43 2.62 1.21
C LEU A 191 -9.91 2.85 -0.23
N ASP A 192 -9.33 3.84 -0.90
CA ASP A 192 -9.76 4.24 -2.25
C ASP A 192 -9.54 3.13 -3.27
N ILE A 193 -8.38 2.48 -3.22
CA ILE A 193 -8.06 1.41 -4.15
C ILE A 193 -8.94 0.18 -3.89
N THR A 194 -9.23 -0.14 -2.63
CA THR A 194 -10.13 -1.26 -2.28
C THR A 194 -11.56 -0.99 -2.76
N VAL A 195 -12.06 0.24 -2.60
CA VAL A 195 -13.36 0.65 -3.13
C VAL A 195 -13.36 0.61 -4.68
N ALA A 196 -12.29 1.06 -5.32
CA ALA A 196 -12.15 1.00 -6.77
C ALA A 196 -12.16 -0.45 -7.27
N PHE A 197 -11.42 -1.35 -6.63
CA PHE A 197 -11.45 -2.77 -6.94
C PHE A 197 -12.84 -3.36 -6.79
N LYS A 198 -13.55 -3.09 -5.70
CA LYS A 198 -14.93 -3.59 -5.52
C LYS A 198 -15.84 -3.14 -6.65
N ARG A 199 -15.75 -1.87 -7.06
CA ARG A 199 -16.50 -1.34 -8.21
C ARG A 199 -16.15 -2.07 -9.50
N VAL A 200 -14.88 -2.26 -9.81
CA VAL A 200 -14.41 -2.90 -11.04
C VAL A 200 -14.78 -4.39 -11.06
N PHE A 201 -14.43 -5.14 -10.02
CA PHE A 201 -14.61 -6.58 -10.00
C PHE A 201 -16.09 -7.00 -9.90
N SER A 202 -16.95 -6.19 -9.29
CA SER A 202 -18.42 -6.38 -9.38
C SER A 202 -19.01 -6.24 -10.79
N ARG A 203 -18.19 -5.79 -11.75
CA ARG A 203 -18.57 -5.55 -13.14
C ARG A 203 -17.86 -6.46 -14.13
N VAL A 204 -17.18 -7.52 -13.68
CA VAL A 204 -16.62 -8.52 -14.60
C VAL A 204 -17.75 -9.32 -15.23
N ASP A 205 -17.93 -9.17 -16.54
CA ASP A 205 -18.95 -9.89 -17.30
C ASP A 205 -18.38 -11.13 -17.99
N VAL A 206 -19.10 -12.26 -17.89
CA VAL A 206 -18.78 -13.54 -18.52
C VAL A 206 -20.08 -14.12 -19.04
N ASP A 207 -20.18 -14.35 -20.35
CA ASP A 207 -21.34 -14.98 -21.01
C ASP A 207 -22.71 -14.39 -20.60
N GLY A 208 -22.76 -13.07 -20.37
CA GLY A 208 -23.98 -12.35 -19.99
C GLY A 208 -24.31 -12.37 -18.49
N GLY A 209 -23.45 -12.95 -17.65
CA GLY A 209 -23.53 -12.91 -16.19
C GLY A 209 -22.34 -12.22 -15.54
N ARG A 210 -22.44 -11.92 -14.24
CA ARG A 210 -21.32 -11.38 -13.44
C ARG A 210 -20.51 -12.53 -12.85
N LEU A 211 -19.20 -12.56 -13.11
CA LEU A 211 -18.29 -13.56 -12.52
C LEU A 211 -18.33 -13.47 -10.99
N PHE A 212 -18.12 -12.26 -10.48
CA PHE A 212 -18.18 -11.97 -9.06
C PHE A 212 -19.55 -11.41 -8.69
N SER A 213 -20.51 -12.30 -8.42
CA SER A 213 -21.91 -11.92 -8.15
C SER A 213 -22.36 -12.09 -6.69
N ARG A 214 -21.57 -12.79 -5.88
CA ARG A 214 -21.96 -13.17 -4.52
C ARG A 214 -21.14 -12.42 -3.46
N PRO A 215 -21.71 -12.13 -2.28
CA PRO A 215 -21.00 -11.40 -1.22
C PRO A 215 -19.68 -12.05 -0.80
N GLU A 216 -19.61 -13.38 -0.78
CA GLU A 216 -18.40 -14.12 -0.40
C GLU A 216 -17.17 -13.79 -1.27
N HIS A 217 -17.38 -13.43 -2.54
CA HIS A 217 -16.29 -13.08 -3.45
C HIS A 217 -15.65 -11.72 -3.10
N PHE A 218 -16.34 -10.88 -2.33
CA PHE A 218 -15.87 -9.56 -1.94
C PHE A 218 -15.40 -9.50 -0.50
N GLN A 219 -15.34 -10.62 0.24
CA GLN A 219 -14.94 -10.65 1.65
C GLN A 219 -13.57 -10.00 1.91
N TRP A 220 -12.59 -10.21 1.01
CA TRP A 220 -11.28 -9.55 1.10
C TRP A 220 -11.43 -8.02 1.05
N MET A 221 -12.21 -7.51 0.10
CA MET A 221 -12.41 -6.07 -0.06
C MET A 221 -13.26 -5.47 1.05
N ASP A 222 -14.28 -6.20 1.52
CA ASP A 222 -15.19 -5.74 2.57
C ASP A 222 -14.49 -5.67 3.93
N SER A 223 -13.65 -6.67 4.24
CA SER A 223 -12.82 -6.63 5.44
C SER A 223 -11.80 -5.49 5.40
N HIS A 224 -11.17 -5.23 4.25
CA HIS A 224 -10.26 -4.07 4.09
C HIS A 224 -11.00 -2.74 4.20
N ILE A 225 -12.17 -2.58 3.58
CA ILE A 225 -12.97 -1.35 3.73
C ILE A 225 -13.36 -1.13 5.20
N HIS A 226 -13.72 -2.19 5.92
CA HIS A 226 -14.04 -2.09 7.34
C HIS A 226 -12.80 -1.77 8.18
N ALA A 227 -11.69 -2.47 7.94
CA ALA A 227 -10.40 -2.25 8.58
C ALA A 227 -9.93 -0.81 8.40
N GLU A 228 -9.98 -0.26 7.19
CA GLU A 228 -9.52 1.10 6.89
C GLU A 228 -10.35 2.19 7.59
N VAL A 229 -11.65 1.96 7.79
CA VAL A 229 -12.49 2.86 8.60
C VAL A 229 -12.01 2.87 10.07
N GLU A 230 -11.39 1.78 10.54
CA GLU A 230 -10.79 1.67 11.87
C GLU A 230 -9.29 2.09 11.90
N HIS A 231 -8.53 1.83 10.83
CA HIS A 231 -7.07 1.98 10.71
C HIS A 231 -6.59 3.38 10.32
N HIS A 232 -7.37 4.12 9.53
CA HIS A 232 -6.95 5.45 9.04
C HIS A 232 -6.63 6.44 10.18
N LYS A 233 -7.07 6.14 11.41
CA LYS A 233 -6.68 6.86 12.62
C LYS A 233 -5.26 6.55 13.10
N ALA A 234 -4.74 5.33 13.00
CA ALA A 234 -3.49 4.93 13.65
C ALA A 234 -2.21 5.34 12.89
N VAL A 235 -2.23 5.36 11.55
CA VAL A 235 -1.00 5.67 10.76
C VAL A 235 -0.82 7.17 10.50
N SER A 236 -1.90 7.95 10.60
CA SER A 236 -1.91 9.41 10.43
C SER A 236 -2.07 10.18 11.75
N ASP A 237 -2.02 9.50 12.88
CA ASP A 237 -2.10 10.12 14.21
C ASP A 237 -0.72 10.62 14.65
N ASP A 238 -0.68 11.86 15.15
CA ASP A 238 0.53 12.55 15.60
C ASP A 238 1.29 11.75 16.68
N ASP A 239 0.58 10.89 17.43
CA ASP A 239 1.15 10.08 18.51
C ASP A 239 1.59 8.66 18.08
N THR A 240 1.08 8.11 16.96
CA THR A 240 1.29 6.69 16.57
C THR A 240 1.68 6.46 15.10
N GLY A 241 1.79 7.53 14.30
CA GLY A 241 2.16 7.49 12.90
C GLY A 241 3.65 7.24 12.61
N THR A 242 3.97 7.01 11.33
CA THR A 242 5.35 6.70 10.89
C THR A 242 6.18 7.93 10.54
N THR A 243 5.59 9.13 10.47
CA THR A 243 6.26 10.37 10.05
C THR A 243 7.22 10.92 11.10
N ALA A 244 6.98 10.64 12.39
CA ALA A 244 7.80 11.11 13.50
C ALA A 244 9.26 10.62 13.47
N ILE A 245 9.55 9.52 12.77
CA ILE A 245 10.93 9.03 12.58
C ILE A 245 11.80 10.04 11.79
N ALA A 246 11.18 10.94 11.02
CA ALA A 246 11.81 12.09 10.40
C ALA A 246 11.95 13.27 11.39
N ASP A 247 12.73 13.06 12.44
CA ASP A 247 12.91 13.98 13.58
C ASP A 247 13.92 15.12 13.34
N THR A 248 14.47 15.21 12.13
CA THR A 248 15.42 16.25 11.73
C THR A 248 15.05 16.79 10.35
N ALA A 249 15.42 18.05 10.07
CA ALA A 249 15.16 18.68 8.76
C ALA A 249 15.75 17.87 7.59
N GLU A 250 16.90 17.23 7.77
CA GLU A 250 17.51 16.35 6.77
C GLU A 250 16.65 15.10 6.50
N LYS A 251 16.20 14.43 7.57
CA LYS A 251 15.30 13.27 7.41
C LYS A 251 13.94 13.67 6.84
N GLN A 252 13.41 14.83 7.21
CA GLN A 252 12.16 15.36 6.64
C GLN A 252 12.31 15.60 5.15
N ALA A 253 13.37 16.29 4.73
CA ALA A 253 13.66 16.52 3.30
C ALA A 253 13.85 15.20 2.54
N ARG A 254 14.55 14.22 3.14
CA ARG A 254 14.73 12.89 2.55
C ARG A 254 13.39 12.15 2.41
N MET A 255 12.59 12.12 3.45
CA MET A 255 11.28 11.45 3.45
C MET A 255 10.36 12.08 2.41
N LEU A 256 10.29 13.41 2.30
CA LEU A 256 9.51 14.09 1.26
C LEU A 256 9.98 13.71 -0.15
N HIS A 257 11.30 13.64 -0.38
CA HIS A 257 11.85 13.21 -1.66
C HIS A 257 11.47 11.75 -2.00
N LEU A 258 11.57 10.84 -1.03
CA LEU A 258 11.18 9.45 -1.19
C LEU A 258 9.68 9.32 -1.45
N THR A 259 8.84 10.04 -0.68
CA THR A 259 7.38 10.08 -0.84
C THR A 259 6.98 10.56 -2.23
N ARG A 260 7.54 11.67 -2.73
CA ARG A 260 7.23 12.17 -4.08
C ARG A 260 7.57 11.13 -5.15
N THR A 261 8.73 10.48 -5.03
CA THR A 261 9.17 9.47 -5.99
C THR A 261 8.26 8.25 -5.96
N TYR A 262 7.95 7.75 -4.77
CA TYR A 262 7.12 6.58 -4.58
C TYR A 262 5.66 6.84 -5.00
N ALA A 263 5.09 7.98 -4.63
CA ALA A 263 3.75 8.41 -5.02
C ALA A 263 3.62 8.59 -6.55
N ALA A 264 4.63 9.15 -7.22
CA ALA A 264 4.65 9.25 -8.67
C ALA A 264 4.63 7.85 -9.34
N TYR A 265 5.40 6.88 -8.82
CA TYR A 265 5.36 5.51 -9.34
C TYR A 265 4.04 4.80 -9.07
N TRP A 266 3.42 5.04 -7.91
CA TRP A 266 2.05 4.59 -7.64
C TRP A 266 1.05 5.15 -8.64
N ASN A 267 1.07 6.46 -8.89
CA ASN A 267 0.18 7.08 -9.86
C ASN A 267 0.35 6.46 -11.26
N ILE A 268 1.60 6.24 -11.71
CA ILE A 268 1.87 5.58 -12.99
C ILE A 268 1.29 4.15 -13.00
N ALA A 269 1.55 3.34 -11.97
CA ALA A 269 1.05 1.97 -11.90
C ALA A 269 -0.49 1.90 -11.88
N LEU A 270 -1.15 2.78 -11.12
CA LEU A 270 -2.61 2.87 -11.11
C LEU A 270 -3.16 3.36 -12.45
N ASN A 271 -2.48 4.29 -13.13
CA ASN A 271 -2.89 4.68 -14.48
C ASN A 271 -2.85 3.51 -15.46
N GLU A 272 -1.93 2.55 -15.32
CA GLU A 272 -1.96 1.31 -16.12
C GLU A 272 -3.21 0.46 -15.81
N PHE A 273 -3.70 0.46 -14.56
CA PHE A 273 -4.99 -0.17 -14.25
C PHE A 273 -6.16 0.52 -14.94
N ALA A 274 -6.11 1.85 -15.06
CA ALA A 274 -7.11 2.60 -15.83
C ALA A 274 -7.08 2.22 -17.31
N ASP A 275 -5.89 1.98 -17.89
CA ASP A 275 -5.78 1.54 -19.30
C ASP A 275 -6.50 0.20 -19.53
N PHE A 276 -6.46 -0.72 -18.55
CA PHE A 276 -7.22 -1.98 -18.62
C PHE A 276 -8.74 -1.75 -18.62
N LEU A 277 -9.26 -0.72 -17.96
CA LEU A 277 -10.72 -0.46 -17.91
C LEU A 277 -11.33 -0.19 -19.30
N HIS A 278 -10.51 0.24 -20.27
CA HIS A 278 -10.95 0.54 -21.64
C HIS A 278 -10.65 -0.57 -22.65
N LEU A 279 -9.95 -1.63 -22.24
CA LEU A 279 -9.64 -2.74 -23.13
C LEU A 279 -10.92 -3.52 -23.49
N SER A 280 -11.42 -3.25 -24.70
CA SER A 280 -12.58 -3.91 -25.28
C SER A 280 -12.14 -4.86 -26.40
N GLY A 281 -12.58 -6.12 -26.37
CA GLY A 281 -12.51 -7.01 -27.55
C GLY A 281 -11.21 -7.80 -27.77
N ALA A 282 -10.26 -7.82 -26.83
CA ALA A 282 -9.12 -8.72 -26.91
C ALA A 282 -9.50 -10.12 -26.40
N ARG A 283 -9.81 -11.06 -27.31
CA ARG A 283 -9.76 -12.49 -26.97
C ARG A 283 -8.36 -12.79 -26.44
N ALA A 284 -8.27 -13.54 -25.34
CA ALA A 284 -7.01 -14.12 -24.89
C ALA A 284 -6.31 -14.76 -26.11
N PRO A 285 -4.99 -14.58 -26.30
CA PRO A 285 -4.28 -15.28 -27.34
C PRO A 285 -4.51 -16.78 -27.08
N VAL A 286 -5.28 -17.41 -27.96
CA VAL A 286 -5.48 -18.86 -27.94
C VAL A 286 -4.08 -19.43 -28.10
N ALA A 287 -3.58 -20.09 -27.05
CA ALA A 287 -2.34 -20.83 -27.13
C ALA A 287 -2.47 -21.75 -28.35
N ALA A 288 -1.61 -21.53 -29.35
CA ALA A 288 -1.58 -22.39 -30.52
C ALA A 288 -1.38 -23.82 -30.00
N ALA A 289 -2.37 -24.68 -30.23
CA ALA A 289 -2.29 -26.08 -29.84
C ALA A 289 -0.99 -26.67 -30.39
N ALA A 290 -0.14 -27.15 -29.48
CA ALA A 290 1.05 -27.94 -29.80
C ALA A 290 0.64 -29.38 -30.09
#